data_AF-A0A4S4KKW2-F1
#
_entry.id   AF-A0A4S4KKW2-F1
#
_cell.length_a   1.000
_cell.length_b   1.000
_cell.length_c   1.000
_cell.angle_alpha   90.00
_cell.angle_beta   90.00
_cell.angle_gamma   90.00
#
_symmetry.space_group_name_H-M   'P 1'
#
loop_
_entity.id
_entity.type
_entity.pdbx_description
1 polymer ?
#
loop_
_entity_poly.entity_id
_entity_poly.type
_entity_poly.pdbx_seq_one_letter_code
_entity_poly.pdbx_strand_id
1 'polypeptide(L)'
;QGTMALALAHRTQVLYMLRNPQLFCRNLTRSVPAFKGRRADVASKAAFEDDFGVPAEDDELFSSKMSETTPTQGASSKASSSRKRSGKAPAVQFDEQIVFITDRLGSNPRASHPQVRENALSRLLHHSQNDEHLQRLAEVLVAWRNDKRVVDKKTTIELIDRPRYGLTIPSIVEARRIMHRLVVTRPYAVVKTRDPELCRASDAEALKCAATFAALLPAHGLPRVTEDLTCCMLLAQACARNIEPSATTSTAAEGNSEAELASDSGRETASAIAKAVEAGQRGLVAIVVDLARALKPRKEQRVWHVDGGIDRLGKGDHVRSVAKKRMSGFTQTAEVEWKWVTKGLEDVVGALEKFDKNPHIDFLRMALARRLGRKGDTSKSDEMPRTDEAQLA
;
A
#
# COMPACT_ATOMS: atom_id res chain seq x y z
N GLN A 1 -25.19 -5.19 29.35
CA GLN A 1 -25.71 -4.00 28.65
C GLN A 1 -24.61 -3.02 28.20
N GLY A 2 -23.44 -2.94 28.85
CA GLY A 2 -22.33 -2.07 28.43
C GLY A 2 -21.63 -2.41 27.10
N THR A 3 -21.65 -3.67 26.65
CA THR A 3 -21.02 -4.10 25.39
C THR A 3 -21.77 -3.61 24.14
N MET A 4 -23.09 -3.40 24.22
CA MET A 4 -23.85 -2.79 23.14
C MET A 4 -23.58 -1.28 23.01
N ALA A 5 -23.38 -0.58 24.12
CA ALA A 5 -23.06 0.85 24.11
C ALA A 5 -21.69 1.11 23.45
N LEU A 6 -20.69 0.26 23.71
CA LEU A 6 -19.37 0.36 23.09
C LEU A 6 -19.41 0.04 21.59
N ALA A 7 -20.17 -0.98 21.18
CA ALA A 7 -20.39 -1.30 19.77
C ALA A 7 -21.14 -0.19 19.02
N LEU A 8 -22.11 0.47 19.68
CA LEU A 8 -22.81 1.64 19.15
C LEU A 8 -21.89 2.85 19.02
N ALA A 9 -21.03 3.11 20.01
CA ALA A 9 -20.04 4.19 19.99
C ALA A 9 -19.00 4.01 18.87
N HIS A 10 -18.48 2.79 18.69
CA HIS A 10 -17.60 2.48 17.57
C HIS A 10 -18.30 2.61 16.21
N ARG A 11 -19.58 2.20 16.13
CA ARG A 11 -20.39 2.34 14.91
C ARG A 11 -20.69 3.81 14.60
N THR A 12 -20.98 4.65 15.58
CA THR A 12 -21.16 6.09 15.38
C THR A 12 -19.85 6.80 15.03
N GLN A 13 -18.72 6.40 15.61
CA GLN A 13 -17.40 6.95 15.24
C GLN A 13 -17.03 6.62 13.78
N VAL A 14 -17.28 5.38 13.36
CA VAL A 14 -17.06 4.93 11.97
C VAL A 14 -18.03 5.63 11.01
N LEU A 15 -19.31 5.74 11.37
CA LEU A 15 -20.29 6.47 10.56
C LEU A 15 -19.99 7.97 10.50
N TYR A 16 -19.49 8.59 11.57
CA TYR A 16 -19.07 9.99 11.60
C TYR A 16 -17.88 10.25 10.67
N MET A 17 -16.92 9.30 10.59
CA MET A 17 -15.83 9.37 9.60
C MET A 17 -16.31 9.15 8.16
N LEU A 18 -17.39 8.39 7.94
CA LEU A 18 -17.97 8.15 6.62
C LEU A 18 -18.92 9.27 6.14
N ARG A 19 -19.46 10.09 7.06
CA ARG A 19 -20.46 11.14 6.74
C ARG A 19 -19.88 12.51 6.40
N ASN A 20 -18.56 12.68 6.44
CA ASN A 20 -17.86 13.90 6.05
C ASN A 20 -17.13 13.73 4.70
N PRO A 21 -17.82 13.92 3.56
CA PRO A 21 -17.22 13.76 2.23
C PRO A 21 -16.11 14.80 1.93
N GLN A 22 -16.05 15.91 2.69
CA GLN A 22 -15.04 16.94 2.47
C GLN A 22 -13.63 16.57 2.98
N LEU A 23 -13.49 15.51 3.79
CA LEU A 23 -12.18 15.03 4.27
C LEU A 23 -11.50 14.00 3.33
N PHE A 24 -12.15 13.67 2.21
CA PHE A 24 -11.69 12.71 1.20
C PHE A 24 -11.18 13.36 -0.10
N CYS A 25 -11.07 14.68 -0.13
CA CYS A 25 -10.49 15.44 -1.24
C CYS A 25 -9.04 15.77 -0.93
N ARG A 26 -8.11 14.85 -1.22
CA ARG A 26 -6.71 15.24 -1.40
C ARG A 26 -6.52 15.72 -2.83
N ASN A 27 -6.10 16.98 -2.98
CA ASN A 27 -5.46 17.51 -4.17
C ASN A 27 -4.23 16.65 -4.48
N LEU A 28 -4.37 15.67 -5.36
CA LEU A 28 -3.24 14.97 -5.95
C LEU A 28 -2.59 15.97 -6.91
N THR A 29 -1.59 16.70 -6.43
CA THR A 29 -0.64 17.40 -7.27
C THR A 29 -0.01 16.36 -8.20
N ARG A 30 -0.53 16.38 -9.42
CA ARG A 30 -0.06 15.75 -10.65
C ARG A 30 1.45 15.49 -10.56
N SER A 31 1.85 14.22 -10.41
CA SER A 31 3.25 13.84 -10.59
C SER A 31 3.71 14.33 -11.96
N VAL A 32 4.69 15.23 -11.99
CA VAL A 32 5.28 15.78 -13.20
C VAL A 32 5.68 14.62 -14.12
N PRO A 33 5.29 14.62 -15.41
CA PRO A 33 5.66 13.54 -16.32
C PRO A 33 7.18 13.49 -16.39
N ALA A 34 7.76 12.34 -16.04
CA ALA A 34 9.17 12.06 -16.23
C ALA A 34 9.46 12.12 -17.74
N PHE A 35 9.97 13.26 -18.21
CA PHE A 35 10.52 13.39 -19.55
C PHE A 35 11.72 12.44 -19.63
N LYS A 36 11.51 11.30 -20.29
CA LYS A 36 12.61 10.48 -20.80
C LYS A 36 13.35 11.32 -21.85
N GLY A 37 14.42 11.98 -21.43
CA GLY A 37 15.40 12.55 -22.34
C GLY A 37 15.98 11.43 -23.21
N ARG A 38 15.56 11.37 -24.47
CA ARG A 38 16.30 10.63 -25.50
C ARG A 38 17.63 11.35 -25.66
N ARG A 39 18.73 10.71 -25.24
CA ARG A 39 20.06 11.11 -25.70
C ARG A 39 20.12 10.79 -27.18
N ALA A 40 20.23 11.84 -27.99
CA ALA A 40 20.58 11.74 -29.38
C ALA A 40 22.11 11.62 -29.45
N ASP A 41 22.58 10.45 -29.88
CA ASP A 41 23.97 10.24 -30.28
C ASP A 41 24.19 10.90 -31.64
N VAL A 42 24.78 12.10 -31.66
CA VAL A 42 25.50 12.64 -32.82
C VAL A 42 26.58 13.61 -32.30
N ALA A 43 27.83 13.15 -32.24
CA ALA A 43 29.01 13.97 -32.50
C ALA A 43 30.20 13.06 -32.77
N SER A 44 30.61 13.09 -34.03
CA SER A 44 31.72 12.38 -34.64
C SER A 44 33.06 13.08 -34.40
N LYS A 45 34.13 12.34 -34.75
CA LYS A 45 35.33 12.80 -35.47
C LYS A 45 36.62 13.01 -34.65
N ALA A 46 37.45 11.97 -34.61
CA ALA A 46 38.87 12.07 -34.95
C ALA A 46 39.45 10.67 -35.24
N ALA A 47 40.14 10.57 -36.37
CA ALA A 47 41.18 9.60 -36.73
C ALA A 47 40.83 8.09 -36.70
N PHE A 48 40.57 7.52 -37.87
CA PHE A 48 41.45 6.47 -38.40
C PHE A 48 41.34 6.46 -39.91
N GLU A 49 42.50 6.59 -40.54
CA GLU A 49 42.72 6.51 -41.96
C GLU A 49 42.60 5.08 -42.45
N ASP A 50 42.26 5.01 -43.73
CA ASP A 50 42.80 4.10 -44.73
C ASP A 50 42.14 2.75 -45.01
N ASP A 51 42.13 2.53 -46.31
CA ASP A 51 42.14 1.27 -47.03
C ASP A 51 40.82 0.75 -47.64
N PHE A 52 40.93 0.51 -48.96
CA PHE A 52 39.96 0.00 -49.93
C PHE A 52 38.97 0.99 -50.59
N GLY A 53 39.49 1.72 -51.58
CA GLY A 53 38.70 2.15 -52.73
C GLY A 53 38.51 1.04 -53.78
N VAL A 54 37.40 1.11 -54.52
CA VAL A 54 37.23 0.84 -55.97
C VAL A 54 35.89 1.51 -56.40
N PRO A 55 35.79 2.09 -57.61
CA PRO A 55 34.94 3.23 -57.90
C PRO A 55 33.70 2.92 -58.76
N ALA A 56 32.89 3.97 -58.95
CA ALA A 56 32.04 4.27 -60.10
C ALA A 56 30.84 3.34 -60.36
N GLU A 57 29.63 3.89 -60.36
CA GLU A 57 29.02 4.44 -61.58
C GLU A 57 27.69 5.11 -61.24
N ASP A 58 27.44 6.19 -61.97
CA ASP A 58 26.25 7.01 -61.99
C ASP A 58 25.02 6.19 -62.42
N ASP A 59 23.83 6.53 -61.91
CA ASP A 59 22.67 6.69 -62.79
C ASP A 59 21.52 7.38 -62.06
N GLU A 60 21.28 8.61 -62.50
CA GLU A 60 20.08 9.39 -62.33
C GLU A 60 18.90 8.65 -62.98
N LEU A 61 18.11 7.92 -62.19
CA LEU A 61 16.82 7.41 -62.65
C LEU A 61 15.70 7.88 -61.71
N PHE A 62 14.61 8.36 -62.31
CA PHE A 62 13.36 8.82 -61.71
C PHE A 62 13.21 10.32 -61.43
N SER A 63 13.43 11.11 -62.49
CA SER A 63 12.65 12.33 -62.72
C SER A 63 11.30 11.98 -63.39
N SER A 64 10.21 12.34 -62.70
CA SER A 64 8.94 12.88 -63.19
C SER A 64 8.22 12.23 -64.40
N LYS A 65 7.00 11.69 -64.19
CA LYS A 65 5.75 12.25 -64.78
C LYS A 65 4.47 11.46 -64.43
N MET A 66 3.40 12.23 -64.40
CA MET A 66 1.98 11.89 -64.27
C MET A 66 1.53 10.76 -65.21
N SER A 67 0.63 9.89 -64.73
CA SER A 67 -0.72 9.78 -65.31
C SER A 67 -1.62 8.79 -64.56
N GLU A 68 -2.89 9.14 -64.66
CA GLU A 68 -4.12 8.53 -64.16
C GLU A 68 -4.39 7.15 -64.78
N THR A 69 -4.75 6.14 -63.96
CA THR A 69 -5.71 5.05 -64.28
C THR A 69 -5.86 4.06 -63.10
N THR A 70 -7.11 3.72 -62.81
CA THR A 70 -7.63 2.67 -61.91
C THR A 70 -7.47 1.26 -62.51
N PRO A 71 -7.88 0.17 -61.83
CA PRO A 71 -7.44 -0.37 -60.54
C PRO A 71 -6.93 -1.82 -60.72
N THR A 72 -5.94 -2.28 -59.95
CA THR A 72 -5.60 -3.72 -59.92
C THR A 72 -5.24 -4.18 -58.51
N GLN A 73 -6.00 -5.18 -58.07
CA GLN A 73 -5.77 -5.93 -56.85
C GLN A 73 -4.42 -6.64 -56.90
N GLY A 74 -3.62 -6.49 -55.84
CA GLY A 74 -2.49 -7.37 -55.60
C GLY A 74 -1.39 -6.75 -54.74
N ALA A 75 -0.93 -7.50 -53.75
CA ALA A 75 0.30 -7.31 -52.98
C ALA A 75 0.31 -6.24 -51.87
N SER A 76 -0.16 -6.67 -50.69
CA SER A 76 0.63 -6.69 -49.44
C SER A 76 1.79 -5.66 -49.34
N SER A 77 1.47 -4.42 -49.01
CA SER A 77 2.43 -3.52 -48.35
C SER A 77 2.07 -3.44 -46.86
N LYS A 78 2.95 -4.03 -46.06
CA LYS A 78 2.94 -4.03 -44.59
C LYS A 78 3.29 -2.62 -44.09
N ALA A 79 2.40 -1.66 -44.31
CA ALA A 79 2.54 -0.33 -43.75
C ALA A 79 2.22 -0.41 -42.25
N SER A 80 3.26 -0.39 -41.42
CA SER A 80 3.14 -0.15 -39.99
C SER A 80 2.63 1.27 -39.78
N SER A 81 1.31 1.46 -39.94
CA SER A 81 0.65 2.71 -39.59
C SER A 81 0.82 2.91 -38.09
N SER A 82 1.79 3.75 -37.72
CA SER A 82 1.84 4.33 -36.38
C SER A 82 0.60 5.22 -36.27
N ARG A 83 -0.55 4.61 -35.94
CA ARG A 83 -1.80 5.32 -35.68
C ARG A 83 -1.48 6.37 -34.64
N LYS A 84 -1.42 7.64 -35.08
CA LYS A 84 -1.53 8.81 -34.22
C LYS A 84 -2.74 8.53 -33.35
N ARG A 85 -2.50 8.21 -32.07
CA ARG A 85 -3.56 8.00 -31.09
C ARG A 85 -4.34 9.32 -31.09
N SER A 86 -5.54 9.29 -31.68
CA SER A 86 -6.42 10.45 -31.70
C SER A 86 -6.53 10.95 -30.26
N GLY A 87 -6.20 12.22 -30.03
CA GLY A 87 -6.18 12.86 -28.71
C GLY A 87 -7.57 13.05 -28.12
N LYS A 88 -8.41 12.00 -28.13
CA LYS A 88 -9.71 12.01 -27.47
C LYS A 88 -9.50 12.26 -25.98
N ALA A 89 -10.37 13.09 -25.40
CA ALA A 89 -10.34 13.35 -23.97
C ALA A 89 -10.47 12.04 -23.17
N PRO A 90 -9.78 11.91 -22.02
CA PRO A 90 -9.80 10.68 -21.21
C PRO A 90 -11.21 10.22 -20.82
N ALA A 91 -12.14 11.14 -20.56
CA ALA A 91 -13.54 10.80 -20.25
C ALA A 91 -14.25 10.09 -21.41
N VAL A 92 -14.07 10.57 -22.65
CA VAL A 92 -14.65 9.93 -23.83
C VAL A 92 -14.04 8.54 -24.04
N GLN A 93 -12.74 8.39 -23.79
CA GLN A 93 -12.07 7.08 -23.86
C GLN A 93 -12.58 6.11 -22.78
N PHE A 94 -12.92 6.63 -21.60
CA PHE A 94 -13.55 5.85 -20.53
C PHE A 94 -14.92 5.34 -20.95
N ASP A 95 -15.79 6.23 -21.45
CA ASP A 95 -17.14 5.87 -21.88
C ASP A 95 -17.13 4.91 -23.09
N GLU A 96 -16.24 5.11 -24.06
CA GLU A 96 -16.06 4.17 -25.18
C GLU A 96 -15.63 2.78 -24.69
N GLN A 97 -14.71 2.73 -23.72
CA GLN A 97 -14.24 1.46 -23.16
C GLN A 97 -15.29 0.78 -22.30
N ILE A 98 -16.08 1.54 -21.53
CA ILE A 98 -17.09 0.94 -20.67
C ILE A 98 -18.18 0.28 -21.50
N VAL A 99 -18.68 0.98 -22.54
CA VAL A 99 -19.67 0.42 -23.48
C VAL A 99 -19.11 -0.83 -24.16
N PHE A 100 -17.86 -0.76 -24.62
CA PHE A 100 -17.19 -1.90 -25.25
C PHE A 100 -17.14 -3.13 -24.32
N ILE A 101 -16.85 -2.94 -23.03
CA ILE A 101 -16.74 -4.00 -22.03
C ILE A 101 -18.13 -4.52 -21.64
N THR A 102 -19.08 -3.63 -21.32
CA THR A 102 -20.42 -4.01 -20.86
C THR A 102 -21.22 -4.76 -21.91
N ASP A 103 -21.10 -4.40 -23.19
CA ASP A 103 -21.80 -5.10 -24.28
C ASP A 103 -21.32 -6.55 -24.49
N ARG A 104 -20.17 -6.91 -23.90
CA ARG A 104 -19.46 -8.18 -24.14
C ARG A 104 -19.27 -9.02 -22.89
N LEU A 105 -19.72 -8.54 -21.73
CA LEU A 105 -19.69 -9.27 -20.47
C LEU A 105 -21.10 -9.72 -20.07
N GLY A 106 -21.15 -10.78 -19.27
CA GLY A 106 -22.39 -11.36 -18.74
C GLY A 106 -22.84 -12.60 -19.50
N SER A 107 -23.87 -13.27 -18.98
CA SER A 107 -24.34 -14.56 -19.51
C SER A 107 -24.85 -14.48 -20.95
N ASN A 108 -25.36 -13.32 -21.38
CA ASN A 108 -25.89 -13.07 -22.71
C ASN A 108 -25.25 -11.79 -23.31
N PRO A 109 -24.02 -11.87 -23.86
CA PRO A 109 -23.34 -10.72 -24.42
C PRO A 109 -24.05 -10.23 -25.69
N ARG A 110 -24.20 -8.91 -25.84
CA ARG A 110 -24.77 -8.28 -27.05
C ARG A 110 -23.86 -8.46 -28.27
N ALA A 111 -22.55 -8.48 -28.04
CA ALA A 111 -21.56 -8.77 -29.08
C ALA A 111 -20.56 -9.81 -28.57
N SER A 112 -20.39 -10.92 -29.31
CA SER A 112 -19.42 -11.97 -28.92
C SER A 112 -17.98 -11.63 -29.33
N HIS A 113 -17.81 -10.91 -30.45
CA HIS A 113 -16.50 -10.55 -30.99
C HIS A 113 -16.33 -9.03 -31.16
N PRO A 114 -15.10 -8.50 -30.96
CA PRO A 114 -13.91 -9.16 -30.40
C PRO A 114 -14.05 -9.41 -28.89
N GLN A 115 -13.40 -10.46 -28.37
CA GLN A 115 -13.42 -10.77 -26.93
C GLN A 115 -12.71 -9.67 -26.11
N VAL A 116 -13.24 -9.40 -24.92
CA VAL A 116 -12.64 -8.45 -23.98
C VAL A 116 -11.37 -9.04 -23.39
N ARG A 117 -10.23 -8.38 -23.63
CA ARG A 117 -8.92 -8.78 -23.10
C ARG A 117 -8.75 -8.28 -21.66
N GLU A 118 -7.93 -8.97 -20.87
CA GLU A 118 -7.61 -8.62 -19.47
C GLU A 118 -7.14 -7.17 -19.31
N ASN A 119 -6.35 -6.67 -20.27
CA ASN A 119 -5.85 -5.29 -20.30
C ASN A 119 -6.94 -4.22 -20.45
N ALA A 120 -8.19 -4.58 -20.75
CA ALA A 120 -9.29 -3.63 -20.87
C ALA A 120 -9.59 -2.95 -19.51
N LEU A 121 -9.54 -3.70 -18.41
CA LEU A 121 -9.74 -3.15 -17.06
C LEU A 121 -8.65 -2.16 -16.66
N SER A 122 -7.38 -2.46 -16.95
CA SER A 122 -6.27 -1.52 -16.67
C SER A 122 -6.42 -0.21 -17.46
N ARG A 123 -6.85 -0.27 -18.72
CA ARG A 123 -7.13 0.94 -19.50
C ARG A 123 -8.30 1.73 -18.91
N LEU A 124 -9.38 1.04 -18.55
CA LEU A 124 -10.56 1.67 -17.97
C LEU A 124 -10.19 2.39 -16.67
N LEU A 125 -9.37 1.76 -15.83
CA LEU A 125 -8.81 2.35 -14.62
C LEU A 125 -7.91 3.56 -14.93
N HIS A 126 -7.09 3.49 -15.98
CA HIS A 126 -6.24 4.61 -16.37
C HIS A 126 -7.05 5.84 -16.80
N HIS A 127 -8.22 5.64 -17.41
CA HIS A 127 -9.10 6.72 -17.87
C HIS A 127 -10.15 7.19 -16.84
N SER A 128 -10.30 6.48 -15.72
CA SER A 128 -11.22 6.88 -14.66
C SER A 128 -10.64 8.07 -13.88
N GLN A 129 -11.14 9.28 -14.14
CA GLN A 129 -10.72 10.51 -13.46
C GLN A 129 -11.70 10.94 -12.37
N ASN A 130 -12.99 10.66 -12.58
CA ASN A 130 -14.08 11.08 -11.71
C ASN A 130 -14.60 9.93 -10.84
N ASP A 131 -15.27 10.26 -9.75
CA ASP A 131 -15.90 9.29 -8.86
C ASP A 131 -16.99 8.48 -9.53
N GLU A 132 -17.73 9.12 -10.43
CA GLU A 132 -18.74 8.45 -11.26
C GLU A 132 -18.12 7.37 -12.14
N HIS A 133 -16.93 7.62 -12.70
CA HIS A 133 -16.23 6.62 -13.52
C HIS A 133 -15.85 5.42 -12.66
N LEU A 134 -15.41 5.67 -11.43
CA LEU A 134 -15.01 4.59 -10.53
C LEU A 134 -16.22 3.79 -10.02
N GLN A 135 -17.37 4.42 -9.81
CA GLN A 135 -18.62 3.72 -9.47
C GLN A 135 -19.06 2.80 -10.61
N ARG A 136 -19.05 3.28 -11.86
CA ARG A 136 -19.35 2.44 -13.03
C ARG A 136 -18.31 1.33 -13.21
N LEU A 137 -17.04 1.59 -12.91
CA LEU A 137 -15.99 0.55 -12.91
C LEU A 137 -16.29 -0.56 -11.88
N ALA A 138 -16.80 -0.22 -10.69
CA ALA A 138 -17.18 -1.21 -9.69
C ALA A 138 -18.27 -2.16 -10.20
N GLU A 139 -19.27 -1.65 -10.93
CA GLU A 139 -20.31 -2.46 -11.57
C GLU A 139 -19.73 -3.42 -12.62
N VAL A 140 -18.80 -2.92 -13.44
CA VAL A 140 -18.07 -3.74 -14.44
C VAL A 140 -17.27 -4.85 -13.77
N LEU A 141 -16.61 -4.58 -12.63
CA LEU A 141 -15.86 -5.60 -11.89
C LEU A 141 -16.76 -6.71 -11.34
N VAL A 142 -17.98 -6.40 -10.91
CA VAL A 142 -18.97 -7.41 -10.49
C VAL A 142 -19.34 -8.29 -11.70
N ALA A 143 -19.65 -7.69 -12.85
CA ALA A 143 -19.96 -8.44 -14.07
C ALA A 143 -18.77 -9.30 -14.53
N TRP A 144 -17.54 -8.77 -14.46
CA TRP A 144 -16.30 -9.47 -14.79
C TRP A 144 -16.10 -10.73 -13.93
N ARG A 145 -16.37 -10.61 -12.62
CA ARG A 145 -16.30 -11.72 -11.66
C ARG A 145 -17.36 -12.78 -11.94
N ASN A 146 -18.58 -12.36 -12.27
CA ASN A 146 -19.69 -13.29 -12.58
C ASN A 146 -19.39 -14.10 -13.85
N ASP A 147 -18.65 -13.53 -14.81
CA ASP A 147 -18.17 -14.22 -16.01
C ASP A 147 -16.93 -15.10 -15.75
N LYS A 148 -16.55 -15.31 -14.49
CA LYS A 148 -15.40 -16.12 -14.04
C LYS A 148 -14.06 -15.74 -14.67
N ARG A 149 -13.92 -14.49 -15.12
CA ARG A 149 -12.65 -14.00 -15.67
C ARG A 149 -11.71 -13.57 -14.55
N VAL A 150 -10.43 -13.91 -14.71
CA VAL A 150 -9.37 -13.50 -13.77
C VAL A 150 -8.99 -12.05 -14.06
N VAL A 151 -8.74 -11.27 -13.00
CA VAL A 151 -8.19 -9.92 -13.12
C VAL A 151 -6.67 -10.03 -13.04
N ASP A 152 -5.97 -9.39 -13.98
CA ASP A 152 -4.50 -9.38 -13.98
C ASP A 152 -3.95 -8.78 -12.68
N LYS A 153 -2.92 -9.41 -12.12
CA LYS A 153 -2.29 -9.03 -10.83
C LYS A 153 -1.88 -7.57 -10.82
N LYS A 154 -1.38 -7.05 -11.95
CA LYS A 154 -0.96 -5.65 -12.05
C LYS A 154 -2.16 -4.70 -11.91
N THR A 155 -3.26 -5.02 -12.57
CA THR A 155 -4.51 -4.25 -12.47
C THR A 155 -5.08 -4.32 -11.06
N THR A 156 -5.01 -5.48 -10.41
CA THR A 156 -5.39 -5.64 -9.01
C THR A 156 -4.56 -4.75 -8.09
N ILE A 157 -3.24 -4.67 -8.28
CA ILE A 157 -2.39 -3.75 -7.51
C ILE A 157 -2.75 -2.30 -7.78
N GLU A 158 -3.01 -1.90 -9.03
CA GLU A 158 -3.44 -0.54 -9.37
C GLU A 158 -4.82 -0.19 -8.77
N LEU A 159 -5.72 -1.17 -8.66
CA LEU A 159 -7.01 -1.05 -7.97
C LEU A 159 -6.82 -0.94 -6.44
N ILE A 160 -5.92 -1.73 -5.85
CA ILE A 160 -5.57 -1.69 -4.42
C ILE A 160 -4.90 -0.36 -4.06
N ASP A 161 -3.95 0.08 -4.89
CA ASP A 161 -3.20 1.32 -4.69
C ASP A 161 -4.10 2.56 -4.95
N ARG A 162 -5.32 2.38 -5.50
CA ARG A 162 -6.36 3.43 -5.55
C ARG A 162 -7.33 3.26 -4.38
N PRO A 163 -7.26 4.14 -3.35
CA PRO A 163 -7.87 3.92 -2.04
C PRO A 163 -9.42 3.93 -1.99
N ARG A 164 -10.14 3.92 -3.12
CA ARG A 164 -11.60 4.16 -3.15
C ARG A 164 -12.51 2.94 -3.35
N TYR A 165 -12.07 1.75 -3.78
CA TYR A 165 -13.04 0.65 -4.02
C TYR A 165 -12.56 -0.75 -3.62
N GLY A 166 -13.10 -1.21 -2.48
CA GLY A 166 -13.88 -2.46 -2.41
C GLY A 166 -13.24 -3.75 -2.90
N LEU A 167 -11.93 -3.93 -2.76
CA LEU A 167 -11.34 -5.23 -3.03
C LEU A 167 -11.88 -6.24 -2.02
N THR A 168 -12.45 -7.34 -2.51
CA THR A 168 -12.62 -8.54 -1.69
C THR A 168 -11.23 -8.96 -1.23
N ILE A 169 -10.94 -8.75 0.05
CA ILE A 169 -9.69 -9.20 0.65
C ILE A 169 -9.82 -10.72 0.76
N PRO A 170 -9.14 -11.52 -0.08
CA PRO A 170 -9.50 -12.93 -0.26
C PRO A 170 -9.12 -13.78 0.96
N SER A 171 -8.20 -13.29 1.81
CA SER A 171 -7.73 -14.01 3.00
C SER A 171 -7.15 -13.05 4.04
N ILE A 172 -7.10 -13.50 5.29
CA ILE A 172 -6.42 -12.79 6.38
C ILE A 172 -4.92 -12.59 6.12
N VAL A 173 -4.28 -13.52 5.41
CA VAL A 173 -2.86 -13.46 5.01
C VAL A 173 -2.62 -12.23 4.12
N GLU A 174 -3.48 -12.01 3.13
CA GLU A 174 -3.39 -10.81 2.30
C GLU A 174 -3.77 -9.54 3.06
N ALA A 175 -4.73 -9.60 3.98
CA ALA A 175 -5.05 -8.48 4.84
C ALA A 175 -3.83 -8.02 5.66
N ARG A 176 -3.11 -8.96 6.28
CA ARG A 176 -1.87 -8.69 7.04
C ARG A 176 -0.80 -8.07 6.16
N ARG A 177 -0.65 -8.52 4.89
CA ARG A 177 0.33 -7.96 3.94
C ARG A 177 0.00 -6.54 3.53
N ILE A 178 -1.26 -6.28 3.18
CA ILE A 178 -1.72 -4.94 2.83
C ILE A 178 -1.50 -4.01 4.03
N MET A 179 -1.92 -4.44 5.22
CA MET A 179 -1.74 -3.67 6.45
C MET A 179 -0.26 -3.40 6.74
N HIS A 180 0.62 -4.40 6.61
CA HIS A 180 2.05 -4.20 6.76
C HIS A 180 2.60 -3.21 5.74
N ARG A 181 2.18 -3.28 4.47
CA ARG A 181 2.60 -2.33 3.44
C ARG A 181 2.18 -0.90 3.79
N LEU A 182 0.94 -0.72 4.25
CA LEU A 182 0.41 0.59 4.66
C LEU A 182 1.18 1.18 5.84
N VAL A 183 1.55 0.36 6.83
CA VAL A 183 2.20 0.84 8.06
C VAL A 183 3.71 1.00 7.88
N VAL A 184 4.38 0.05 7.22
CA VAL A 184 5.84 -0.04 7.18
C VAL A 184 6.43 0.65 5.95
N THR A 185 5.72 0.68 4.82
CA THR A 185 6.27 1.22 3.57
C THR A 185 6.10 2.73 3.54
N ARG A 186 7.19 3.45 3.81
CA ARG A 186 7.25 4.88 3.52
C ARG A 186 7.56 5.10 2.03
N PRO A 187 6.97 6.12 1.38
CA PRO A 187 7.37 6.50 0.04
C PRO A 187 8.87 6.79 -0.01
N TYR A 188 9.54 6.34 -1.07
CA TYR A 188 11.00 6.49 -1.20
C TYR A 188 11.49 7.94 -1.08
N ALA A 189 10.68 8.89 -1.54
CA ALA A 189 10.95 10.32 -1.37
C ALA A 189 11.06 10.71 0.11
N VAL A 190 10.12 10.24 0.95
CA VAL A 190 10.09 10.50 2.40
C VAL A 190 11.27 9.83 3.11
N VAL A 191 11.66 8.63 2.68
CA VAL A 191 12.82 7.92 3.28
C VAL A 191 14.14 8.65 2.99
N LYS A 192 14.25 9.26 1.81
CA LYS A 192 15.44 10.02 1.41
C LYS A 192 15.54 11.38 2.10
N THR A 193 14.41 12.03 2.32
CA THR A 193 14.37 13.28 3.06
C THR A 193 14.65 13.02 4.53
N ARG A 194 15.66 13.68 5.09
CA ARG A 194 15.88 13.71 6.55
C ARG A 194 14.94 14.70 7.26
N ASP A 195 13.94 15.20 6.56
CA ASP A 195 12.97 16.14 7.07
C ASP A 195 12.00 15.43 8.03
N PRO A 196 12.02 15.77 9.34
CA PRO A 196 11.14 15.15 10.32
C PRO A 196 9.67 15.52 10.10
N GLU A 197 9.34 16.66 9.50
CA GLU A 197 7.95 17.07 9.24
C GLU A 197 7.32 16.20 8.16
N LEU A 198 8.04 15.99 7.07
CA LEU A 198 7.58 15.11 5.99
C LEU A 198 7.45 13.65 6.46
N CYS A 199 8.36 13.19 7.33
CA CYS A 199 8.24 11.88 7.96
C CYS A 199 6.99 11.78 8.83
N ARG A 200 6.71 12.78 9.67
CA ARG A 200 5.50 12.85 10.51
C ARG A 200 4.22 12.87 9.69
N ALA A 201 4.17 13.69 8.64
CA ALA A 201 3.01 13.74 7.74
C ALA A 201 2.78 12.40 7.04
N SER A 202 3.85 11.69 6.67
CA SER A 202 3.76 10.34 6.11
C SER A 202 3.26 9.31 7.12
N ASP A 203 3.72 9.38 8.38
CA ASP A 203 3.28 8.46 9.43
C ASP A 203 1.81 8.72 9.81
N ALA A 204 1.37 9.97 9.83
CA ALA A 204 -0.04 10.34 10.07
C ALA A 204 -0.95 9.78 8.98
N GLU A 205 -0.53 9.87 7.71
CA GLU A 205 -1.28 9.26 6.61
C GLU A 205 -1.28 7.74 6.71
N ALA A 206 -0.15 7.12 7.05
CA ALA A 206 -0.05 5.67 7.24
C ALA A 206 -1.03 5.18 8.33
N LEU A 207 -1.13 5.90 9.45
CA LEU A 207 -2.11 5.62 10.50
C LEU A 207 -3.55 5.75 9.99
N LYS A 208 -3.87 6.83 9.27
CA LYS A 208 -5.20 7.03 8.68
C LYS A 208 -5.57 5.87 7.75
N CYS A 209 -4.65 5.46 6.86
CA CYS A 209 -4.87 4.33 5.95
C CYS A 209 -5.02 3.01 6.72
N ALA A 210 -4.16 2.74 7.69
CA ALA A 210 -4.20 1.51 8.49
C ALA A 210 -5.49 1.40 9.31
N ALA A 211 -5.92 2.48 9.96
CA ALA A 211 -7.17 2.53 10.72
C ALA A 211 -8.39 2.32 9.81
N THR A 212 -8.41 2.98 8.64
CA THR A 212 -9.48 2.81 7.65
C THR A 212 -9.53 1.37 7.15
N PHE A 213 -8.38 0.78 6.80
CA PHE A 213 -8.29 -0.60 6.34
C PHE A 213 -8.72 -1.60 7.43
N ALA A 214 -8.29 -1.39 8.67
CA ALA A 214 -8.70 -2.21 9.82
C ALA A 214 -10.21 -2.20 10.04
N ALA A 215 -10.87 -1.05 9.84
CA ALA A 215 -12.33 -0.93 9.95
C ALA A 215 -13.09 -1.68 8.84
N LEU A 216 -12.45 -1.93 7.69
CA LEU A 216 -13.05 -2.64 6.56
C LEU A 216 -12.97 -4.17 6.68
N LEU A 217 -12.06 -4.72 7.51
CA LEU A 217 -11.88 -6.17 7.63
C LEU A 217 -13.19 -6.94 7.88
N PRO A 218 -14.07 -6.52 8.83
CA PRO A 218 -15.32 -7.23 9.08
C PRO A 218 -16.29 -7.20 7.89
N ALA A 219 -16.31 -6.11 7.11
CA ALA A 219 -17.15 -6.00 5.92
C ALA A 219 -16.72 -6.97 4.81
N HIS A 220 -15.46 -7.43 4.85
CA HIS A 220 -14.93 -8.46 3.95
C HIS A 220 -15.03 -9.88 4.53
N GLY A 221 -15.76 -10.07 5.65
CA GLY A 221 -15.89 -11.38 6.31
C GLY A 221 -14.60 -11.85 7.00
N LEU A 222 -13.66 -10.94 7.26
CA LEU A 222 -12.43 -11.23 7.98
C LEU A 222 -12.59 -10.92 9.48
N PRO A 223 -11.77 -11.55 10.36
CA PRO A 223 -11.73 -11.23 11.78
C PRO A 223 -11.50 -9.74 12.01
N ARG A 224 -12.00 -9.23 13.14
CA ARG A 224 -11.72 -7.85 13.56
C ARG A 224 -10.21 -7.69 13.77
N VAL A 225 -9.72 -6.46 13.59
CA VAL A 225 -8.29 -6.16 13.79
C VAL A 225 -7.78 -6.60 15.17
N THR A 226 -8.64 -6.56 16.20
CA THR A 226 -8.32 -6.95 17.59
C THR A 226 -8.30 -8.45 17.83
N GLU A 227 -8.88 -9.25 16.92
CA GLU A 227 -8.91 -10.72 17.00
C GLU A 227 -7.67 -11.36 16.35
N ASP A 228 -7.03 -10.65 15.42
CA ASP A 228 -5.81 -11.07 14.74
C ASP A 228 -4.58 -10.37 15.31
N LEU A 229 -3.68 -11.13 15.97
CA LEU A 229 -2.49 -10.57 16.63
C LEU A 229 -1.63 -9.72 15.67
N THR A 230 -1.44 -10.17 14.43
CA THR A 230 -0.59 -9.49 13.46
C THR A 230 -1.20 -8.18 13.02
N CYS A 231 -2.48 -8.16 12.64
CA CYS A 231 -3.20 -6.94 12.29
C CYS A 231 -3.29 -5.97 13.48
N CYS A 232 -3.58 -6.47 14.68
CA CYS A 232 -3.62 -5.69 15.92
C CYS A 232 -2.27 -5.00 16.17
N MET A 233 -1.18 -5.75 16.06
CA MET A 233 0.17 -5.23 16.26
C MET A 233 0.56 -4.19 15.21
N LEU A 234 0.22 -4.42 13.93
CA LEU A 234 0.51 -3.46 12.86
C LEU A 234 -0.26 -2.15 13.07
N LEU A 235 -1.52 -2.22 13.52
CA LEU A 235 -2.28 -1.02 13.87
C LEU A 235 -1.65 -0.29 15.06
N ALA A 236 -1.29 -1.03 16.12
CA ALA A 236 -0.62 -0.47 17.28
C ALA A 236 0.73 0.18 16.92
N GLN A 237 1.50 -0.43 16.01
CA GLN A 237 2.74 0.13 15.48
C GLN A 237 2.50 1.44 14.72
N ALA A 238 1.43 1.53 13.92
CA ALA A 238 1.06 2.77 13.23
C ALA A 238 0.71 3.89 14.22
N CYS A 239 -0.01 3.56 15.30
CA CYS A 239 -0.30 4.48 16.40
C CYS A 239 0.99 4.91 17.10
N ALA A 240 1.87 3.98 17.46
CA ALA A 240 3.12 4.23 18.16
C ALA A 240 4.07 5.17 17.39
N ARG A 241 4.13 5.05 16.06
CA ARG A 241 4.94 5.93 15.20
C ARG A 241 4.44 7.38 15.14
N ASN A 242 3.15 7.59 15.41
CA ASN A 242 2.55 8.93 15.46
C ASN A 242 2.65 9.57 16.85
N ILE A 243 3.12 8.85 17.86
CA ILE A 243 3.35 9.41 19.18
C ILE A 243 4.73 10.03 19.16
N GLU A 244 4.76 11.37 19.21
CA GLU A 244 6.01 12.11 19.19
C GLU A 244 6.97 11.58 20.27
N PRO A 245 8.27 11.40 19.97
CA PRO A 245 9.27 11.63 20.99
C PRO A 245 9.11 13.08 21.39
N SER A 246 8.60 13.34 22.60
CA SER A 246 8.65 14.66 23.22
C SER A 246 10.12 15.05 23.37
N ALA A 247 10.76 15.46 22.28
CA ALA A 247 12.00 16.18 22.33
C ALA A 247 11.63 17.54 22.90
N THR A 248 11.60 17.64 24.23
CA THR A 248 12.32 18.69 24.97
C THR A 248 12.49 20.01 24.22
N THR A 249 11.39 20.61 23.74
CA THR A 249 11.34 21.98 23.23
C THR A 249 11.05 22.97 24.35
N SER A 250 11.22 22.57 25.61
CA SER A 250 11.08 23.43 26.79
C SER A 250 12.31 24.30 27.08
N THR A 251 13.31 24.41 26.19
CA THR A 251 14.55 25.17 26.49
C THR A 251 14.92 26.25 25.47
N ALA A 252 14.02 26.69 24.58
CA ALA A 252 14.36 27.77 23.63
C ALA A 252 13.24 28.81 23.40
N ALA A 253 12.24 28.89 24.28
CA ALA A 253 11.14 29.85 24.17
C ALA A 253 11.34 31.14 25.00
N GLU A 254 12.58 31.50 25.33
CA GLU A 254 12.91 32.82 25.89
C GLU A 254 13.88 33.53 24.94
N GLY A 255 13.35 34.44 24.12
CA GLY A 255 14.13 35.45 23.41
C GLY A 255 14.26 35.23 21.91
N ASN A 256 13.27 35.67 21.14
CA ASN A 256 13.48 36.55 19.98
C ASN A 256 12.14 36.91 19.32
N SER A 257 11.79 38.18 19.43
CA SER A 257 10.50 38.80 19.12
C SER A 257 10.37 39.28 17.66
N GLU A 258 11.04 38.63 16.70
CA GLU A 258 11.09 39.11 15.31
C GLU A 258 10.89 37.97 14.30
N ALA A 259 9.63 37.56 14.08
CA ALA A 259 9.22 36.80 12.88
C ALA A 259 7.68 36.73 12.76
N GLU A 260 7.01 37.88 12.59
CA GLU A 260 5.54 37.95 12.53
C GLU A 260 4.95 37.77 11.10
N LEU A 261 5.63 37.02 10.22
CA LEU A 261 5.18 36.75 8.84
C LEU A 261 5.21 35.25 8.48
N ALA A 262 5.08 34.37 9.47
CA ALA A 262 4.86 32.95 9.22
C ALA A 262 3.47 32.74 8.58
N SER A 263 3.48 32.29 7.32
CA SER A 263 2.30 32.04 6.49
C SER A 263 1.25 31.12 7.14
N ASP A 264 -0.03 31.46 6.99
CA ASP A 264 -1.19 30.72 7.56
C ASP A 264 -1.20 29.21 7.28
N SER A 265 -0.57 28.76 6.19
CA SER A 265 -0.44 27.34 5.83
C SER A 265 0.34 26.49 6.85
N GLY A 266 1.29 27.10 7.57
CA GLY A 266 2.07 26.41 8.61
C GLY A 266 1.23 26.09 9.85
N ARG A 267 0.27 26.96 10.19
CA ARG A 267 -0.61 26.75 11.36
C ARG A 267 -1.59 25.60 11.13
N GLU A 268 -2.13 25.47 9.92
CA GLU A 268 -3.07 24.39 9.60
C GLU A 268 -2.39 23.01 9.63
N THR A 269 -1.18 22.90 9.08
CA THR A 269 -0.41 21.65 9.08
C THR A 269 0.01 21.23 10.49
N ALA A 270 0.51 22.17 11.31
CA ALA A 270 0.84 21.90 12.70
C ALA A 270 -0.38 21.44 13.53
N SER A 271 -1.54 22.08 13.34
CA SER A 271 -2.80 21.68 13.98
C SER A 271 -3.25 20.27 13.58
N ALA A 272 -3.13 19.93 12.29
CA ALA A 272 -3.45 18.60 11.79
C ALA A 272 -2.51 17.52 12.36
N ILE A 273 -1.22 17.82 12.49
CA ILE A 273 -0.24 16.92 13.12
C ILE A 273 -0.59 16.70 14.59
N ALA A 274 -0.84 17.76 15.36
CA ALA A 274 -1.20 17.64 16.78
C ALA A 274 -2.44 16.76 16.99
N LYS A 275 -3.49 16.93 16.16
CA LYS A 275 -4.68 16.06 16.20
C LYS A 275 -4.36 14.60 15.86
N ALA A 276 -3.46 14.36 14.91
CA ALA A 276 -3.02 13.01 14.55
C ALA A 276 -2.23 12.34 15.67
N VAL A 277 -1.36 13.09 16.36
CA VAL A 277 -0.61 12.62 17.54
C VAL A 277 -1.57 12.21 18.66
N GLU A 278 -2.52 13.07 18.99
CA GLU A 278 -3.53 12.79 20.03
C GLU A 278 -4.40 11.58 19.67
N ALA A 279 -4.79 11.46 18.39
CA ALA A 279 -5.53 10.29 17.89
C ALA A 279 -4.67 9.01 17.95
N GLY A 280 -3.38 9.10 17.65
CA GLY A 280 -2.42 8.01 17.77
C GLY A 280 -2.27 7.54 19.21
N GLN A 281 -2.15 8.47 20.17
CA GLN A 281 -2.08 8.16 21.60
C GLN A 281 -3.37 7.49 22.09
N ARG A 282 -4.54 8.07 21.80
CA ARG A 282 -5.83 7.48 22.20
C ARG A 282 -6.05 6.10 21.57
N GLY A 283 -5.70 5.96 20.30
CA GLY A 283 -5.77 4.68 19.58
C GLY A 283 -4.84 3.64 20.19
N LEU A 284 -3.61 4.01 20.54
CA LEU A 284 -2.67 3.09 21.17
C LEU A 284 -3.17 2.61 22.52
N VAL A 285 -3.62 3.52 23.40
CA VAL A 285 -4.16 3.16 24.72
C VAL A 285 -5.36 2.22 24.59
N ALA A 286 -6.25 2.46 23.63
CA ALA A 286 -7.41 1.60 23.38
C ALA A 286 -7.00 0.19 22.91
N ILE A 287 -6.00 0.08 22.04
CA ILE A 287 -5.56 -1.20 21.45
C ILE A 287 -4.67 -2.00 22.40
N VAL A 288 -3.94 -1.36 23.31
CA VAL A 288 -2.98 -2.03 24.21
C VAL A 288 -3.61 -3.13 25.06
N VAL A 289 -4.86 -2.95 25.51
CA VAL A 289 -5.58 -3.98 26.28
C VAL A 289 -5.83 -5.22 25.41
N ASP A 290 -6.29 -5.01 24.17
CA ASP A 290 -6.53 -6.09 23.22
C ASP A 290 -5.23 -6.77 22.80
N LEU A 291 -4.15 -6.00 22.64
CA LEU A 291 -2.81 -6.50 22.36
C LEU A 291 -2.29 -7.37 23.50
N ALA A 292 -2.45 -6.91 24.74
CA ALA A 292 -2.07 -7.67 25.93
C ALA A 292 -2.86 -8.99 25.99
N ARG A 293 -4.17 -8.95 25.70
CA ARG A 293 -5.02 -10.14 25.61
C ARG A 293 -4.57 -11.09 24.50
N ALA A 294 -4.22 -10.58 23.32
CA ALA A 294 -3.79 -11.37 22.17
C ALA A 294 -2.38 -11.98 22.36
N LEU A 295 -1.52 -11.33 23.17
CA LEU A 295 -0.18 -11.80 23.52
C LEU A 295 -0.17 -12.79 24.70
N LYS A 296 -1.27 -12.90 25.47
CA LYS A 296 -1.35 -13.93 26.52
C LYS A 296 -1.16 -15.31 25.89
N PRO A 297 -0.24 -16.14 26.41
CA PRO A 297 -0.01 -17.47 25.87
C PRO A 297 -1.31 -18.26 25.92
N ARG A 298 -1.85 -18.64 24.76
CA ARG A 298 -2.94 -19.62 24.71
C ARG A 298 -2.33 -20.98 25.07
N LYS A 299 -2.91 -21.70 26.02
CA LYS A 299 -2.47 -23.06 26.42
C LYS A 299 -2.32 -24.02 25.23
N GLU A 300 -2.99 -23.72 24.11
CA GLU A 300 -2.99 -24.51 22.87
C GLU A 300 -1.99 -24.03 21.81
N GLN A 301 -1.37 -22.86 21.96
CA GLN A 301 -0.22 -22.50 21.14
C GLN A 301 0.98 -23.31 21.64
N ARG A 302 1.07 -24.57 21.20
CA ARG A 302 2.35 -25.27 21.19
C ARG A 302 3.31 -24.31 20.51
N VAL A 303 4.25 -23.81 21.29
CA VAL A 303 5.37 -23.03 20.79
C VAL A 303 5.85 -23.78 19.58
N TRP A 304 5.72 -23.17 18.41
CA TRP A 304 6.40 -23.66 17.23
C TRP A 304 7.87 -23.45 17.56
N HIS A 305 8.42 -24.41 18.31
CA HIS A 305 9.84 -24.64 18.36
C HIS A 305 10.15 -24.94 16.91
N VAL A 306 10.63 -23.92 16.21
CA VAL A 306 11.31 -24.09 14.94
C VAL A 306 12.64 -24.76 15.31
N ASP A 307 12.56 -26.00 15.81
CA ASP A 307 13.68 -26.91 16.00
C ASP A 307 14.15 -27.46 14.65
N GLY A 308 13.49 -27.06 13.57
CA GLY A 308 14.11 -27.00 12.25
C GLY A 308 15.16 -25.89 12.26
N GLY A 309 16.33 -26.18 12.82
CA GLY A 309 17.54 -25.42 12.52
C GLY A 309 17.52 -25.14 11.03
N ILE A 310 17.57 -23.84 10.66
CA ILE A 310 17.52 -23.36 9.28
C ILE A 310 18.32 -24.36 8.48
N ASP A 311 17.60 -25.17 7.71
CA ASP A 311 18.21 -26.24 6.95
C ASP A 311 19.18 -25.50 6.03
N ARG A 312 20.46 -25.53 6.39
CA ARG A 312 21.58 -25.04 5.57
C ARG A 312 21.75 -26.04 4.42
N LEU A 313 20.63 -26.47 3.83
CA LEU A 313 20.56 -27.15 2.55
C LEU A 313 21.40 -26.31 1.61
N GLY A 314 22.42 -26.95 1.05
CA GLY A 314 23.51 -26.33 0.33
C GLY A 314 23.06 -25.22 -0.62
N LYS A 315 23.92 -24.22 -0.78
CA LYS A 315 23.72 -22.93 -1.47
C LYS A 315 23.02 -22.98 -2.86
N GLY A 316 22.90 -24.14 -3.50
CA GLY A 316 22.25 -24.31 -4.81
C GLY A 316 20.72 -24.37 -4.77
N ASP A 317 20.14 -25.19 -3.89
CA ASP A 317 18.69 -25.47 -3.92
C ASP A 317 17.86 -24.49 -3.09
N HIS A 318 18.51 -23.76 -2.18
CA HIS A 318 17.85 -22.73 -1.38
C HIS A 318 17.28 -21.61 -2.25
N VAL A 319 18.02 -21.16 -3.27
CA VAL A 319 17.57 -20.05 -4.14
C VAL A 319 16.35 -20.46 -4.98
N ARG A 320 16.32 -21.69 -5.52
CA ARG A 320 15.17 -22.20 -6.27
C ARG A 320 13.96 -22.47 -5.37
N SER A 321 14.17 -23.00 -4.17
CA SER A 321 13.10 -23.21 -3.18
C SER A 321 12.50 -21.89 -2.71
N VAL A 322 13.34 -20.89 -2.40
CA VAL A 322 12.91 -19.54 -2.03
C VAL A 322 12.23 -18.84 -3.20
N ALA A 323 12.75 -18.94 -4.43
CA ALA A 323 12.12 -18.36 -5.61
C ALA A 323 10.77 -19.03 -5.92
N LYS A 324 10.66 -20.36 -5.80
CA LYS A 324 9.41 -21.11 -5.99
C LYS A 324 8.37 -20.75 -4.92
N LYS A 325 8.77 -20.65 -3.65
CA LYS A 325 7.91 -20.17 -2.54
C LYS A 325 7.51 -18.69 -2.70
N ARG A 326 8.42 -17.86 -3.24
CA ARG A 326 8.14 -16.45 -3.60
C ARG A 326 7.14 -16.34 -4.75
N MET A 327 7.30 -17.16 -5.78
CA MET A 327 6.41 -17.17 -6.94
C MET A 327 5.05 -17.81 -6.66
N SER A 328 4.96 -18.76 -5.73
CA SER A 328 3.69 -19.38 -5.32
C SER A 328 2.85 -18.51 -4.37
N GLY A 329 3.31 -17.30 -4.03
CA GLY A 329 2.64 -16.43 -3.06
C GLY A 329 2.72 -16.93 -1.61
N PHE A 330 3.48 -17.99 -1.35
CA PHE A 330 3.65 -18.64 -0.04
C PHE A 330 4.84 -18.03 0.70
N THR A 331 4.80 -16.71 0.92
CA THR A 331 5.91 -15.93 1.49
C THR A 331 5.71 -15.50 2.94
N GLN A 332 4.59 -15.83 3.57
CA GLN A 332 4.48 -15.68 5.02
C GLN A 332 4.77 -17.03 5.66
N THR A 333 6.06 -17.24 5.94
CA THR A 333 6.42 -18.17 7.00
C THR A 333 5.98 -17.53 8.31
N ALA A 334 5.58 -18.33 9.30
CA ALA A 334 5.27 -17.84 10.64
C ALA A 334 6.41 -16.96 11.22
N GLU A 335 7.65 -17.17 10.75
CA GLU A 335 8.81 -16.35 11.07
C GLU A 335 8.71 -14.89 10.61
N VAL A 336 8.16 -14.62 9.42
CA VAL A 336 8.02 -13.24 8.91
C VAL A 336 6.99 -12.49 9.76
N GLU A 337 5.85 -13.12 10.04
CA GLU A 337 4.83 -12.55 10.91
C GLU A 337 5.36 -12.37 12.34
N TRP A 338 6.13 -13.34 12.83
CA TRP A 338 6.81 -13.20 14.11
C TRP A 338 7.72 -11.98 14.14
N LYS A 339 8.53 -11.74 13.09
CA LYS A 339 9.42 -10.57 13.00
C LYS A 339 8.64 -9.27 12.96
N TRP A 340 7.54 -9.22 12.21
CA TRP A 340 6.66 -8.04 12.17
C TRP A 340 6.08 -7.74 13.55
N VAL A 341 5.57 -8.77 14.22
CA VAL A 341 4.96 -8.59 15.54
C VAL A 341 6.00 -8.21 16.59
N THR A 342 7.20 -8.78 16.53
CA THR A 342 8.31 -8.41 17.43
C THR A 342 8.75 -6.96 17.20
N LYS A 343 8.95 -6.54 15.94
CA LYS A 343 9.31 -5.15 15.62
C LYS A 343 8.22 -4.16 16.00
N GLY A 344 6.95 -4.51 15.76
CA GLY A 344 5.82 -3.69 16.18
C GLY A 344 5.74 -3.56 17.70
N LEU A 345 6.02 -4.63 18.43
CA LEU A 345 6.05 -4.62 19.89
C LEU A 345 7.17 -3.74 20.45
N GLU A 346 8.37 -3.75 19.84
CA GLU A 346 9.44 -2.81 20.18
C GLU A 346 9.00 -1.35 20.02
N ASP A 347 8.40 -1.03 18.87
CA ASP A 347 7.95 0.33 18.57
C ASP A 347 6.84 0.77 19.55
N VAL A 348 5.91 -0.14 19.88
CA VAL A 348 4.84 0.11 20.87
C VAL A 348 5.40 0.31 22.27
N VAL A 349 6.30 -0.55 22.74
CA VAL A 349 6.92 -0.41 24.07
C VAL A 349 7.69 0.91 24.14
N GLY A 350 8.53 1.22 23.15
CA GLY A 350 9.30 2.48 23.14
C GLY A 350 8.42 3.74 23.06
N ALA A 351 7.24 3.66 22.43
CA ALA A 351 6.26 4.74 22.49
C ALA A 351 5.59 4.82 23.87
N LEU A 352 5.27 3.67 24.48
CA LEU A 352 4.62 3.60 25.79
C LEU A 352 5.50 4.06 26.95
N GLU A 353 6.82 3.85 26.84
CA GLU A 353 7.81 4.26 27.86
C GLU A 353 7.85 5.77 28.09
N LYS A 354 7.36 6.55 27.13
CA LYS A 354 7.24 8.00 27.24
C LYS A 354 6.02 8.44 28.05
N PHE A 355 5.11 7.52 28.39
CA PHE A 355 3.96 7.80 29.23
C PHE A 355 4.19 7.21 30.62
N ASP A 356 4.30 8.07 31.62
CA ASP A 356 4.64 7.69 33.00
C ASP A 356 3.67 6.72 33.70
N LYS A 357 2.55 6.33 33.07
CA LYS A 357 1.43 5.66 33.76
C LYS A 357 0.66 4.59 32.96
N ASN A 358 1.28 3.87 32.02
CA ASN A 358 0.57 2.77 31.35
C ASN A 358 0.66 1.45 32.16
N PRO A 359 -0.44 0.91 32.72
CA PRO A 359 -0.41 -0.30 33.56
C PRO A 359 -0.04 -1.57 32.79
N HIS A 360 -0.03 -1.54 31.46
CA HIS A 360 0.28 -2.69 30.62
C HIS A 360 1.73 -2.71 30.12
N ILE A 361 2.53 -1.69 30.41
CA ILE A 361 3.89 -1.57 29.86
C ILE A 361 4.79 -2.73 30.29
N ASP A 362 4.72 -3.13 31.56
CA ASP A 362 5.56 -4.22 32.08
C ASP A 362 5.17 -5.57 31.48
N PHE A 363 3.87 -5.81 31.27
CA PHE A 363 3.40 -6.99 30.55
C PHE A 363 3.94 -7.03 29.10
N LEU A 364 3.89 -5.90 28.38
CA LEU A 364 4.39 -5.82 27.01
C LEU A 364 5.91 -5.98 26.95
N ARG A 365 6.68 -5.43 27.90
CA ARG A 365 8.12 -5.65 28.05
C ARG A 365 8.44 -7.13 28.28
N MET A 366 7.71 -7.81 29.16
CA MET A 366 7.86 -9.26 29.38
C MET A 366 7.52 -10.07 28.12
N ALA A 367 6.48 -9.69 27.38
CA ALA A 367 6.13 -10.34 26.11
C ALA A 367 7.23 -10.14 25.05
N LEU A 368 7.83 -8.94 24.99
CA LEU A 368 8.94 -8.62 24.10
C LEU A 368 10.20 -9.42 24.45
N ALA A 369 10.55 -9.49 25.74
CA ALA A 369 11.70 -10.27 26.22
C ALA A 369 11.58 -11.75 25.85
N ARG A 370 10.40 -12.35 26.09
CA ARG A 370 10.07 -13.73 25.69
C ARG A 370 10.23 -13.94 24.19
N ARG A 371 9.74 -13.00 23.37
CA ARG A 371 9.87 -13.06 21.92
C ARG A 371 11.31 -12.92 21.47
N LEU A 372 12.11 -12.03 22.04
CA LEU A 372 13.51 -11.87 21.61
C LEU A 372 14.40 -13.07 21.93
N GLY A 373 13.86 -14.14 22.53
CA GLY A 373 14.65 -15.31 22.92
C GLY A 373 15.70 -14.95 23.96
N ARG A 374 15.58 -13.78 24.61
CA ARG A 374 16.22 -13.54 25.89
C ARG A 374 15.51 -14.49 26.84
N LYS A 375 16.02 -15.72 26.91
CA LYS A 375 16.01 -16.50 28.15
C LYS A 375 16.65 -15.57 29.16
N GLY A 376 15.83 -14.74 29.80
CA GLY A 376 16.20 -14.25 31.11
C GLY A 376 16.55 -15.50 31.90
N ASP A 377 17.59 -15.42 32.71
CA ASP A 377 17.91 -16.41 33.74
C ASP A 377 16.72 -16.52 34.72
N THR A 378 15.60 -17.07 34.27
CA THR A 378 14.37 -17.25 35.02
C THR A 378 14.48 -18.43 35.99
N SER A 379 15.67 -18.98 36.18
CA SER A 379 15.94 -20.02 37.17
C SER A 379 15.75 -19.55 38.63
N LYS A 380 15.29 -18.31 38.90
CA LYS A 380 15.03 -17.81 40.25
C LYS A 380 13.73 -17.04 40.49
N SER A 381 12.82 -16.89 39.52
CA SER A 381 11.64 -16.02 39.70
C SER A 381 10.38 -16.54 39.00
N ASP A 382 10.06 -17.82 39.16
CA ASP A 382 8.81 -18.41 38.67
C ASP A 382 7.67 -18.27 39.69
N GLU A 383 7.59 -17.11 40.34
CA GLU A 383 6.35 -16.60 40.92
C GLU A 383 5.95 -15.37 40.12
N MET A 384 5.16 -15.60 39.07
CA MET A 384 4.40 -14.53 38.43
C MET A 384 3.55 -13.87 39.54
N PRO A 385 3.61 -12.54 39.73
CA PRO A 385 2.69 -11.89 40.67
C PRO A 385 1.27 -12.23 40.22
N ARG A 386 0.55 -12.97 41.08
CA ARG A 386 -0.88 -13.15 40.96
C ARG A 386 -1.48 -11.76 41.13
N THR A 387 -1.65 -11.04 40.02
CA THR A 387 -2.53 -9.89 40.00
C THR A 387 -3.93 -10.44 40.29
N ASP A 388 -4.39 -10.24 41.51
CA ASP A 388 -5.72 -10.57 41.95
C ASP A 388 -6.72 -9.99 40.94
N GLU A 389 -7.47 -10.87 40.27
CA GLU A 389 -8.48 -10.54 39.25
C GLU A 389 -9.67 -9.72 39.81
N ALA A 390 -9.60 -9.27 41.06
CA ALA A 390 -10.69 -8.59 41.77
C ALA A 390 -10.71 -7.05 41.61
N GLN A 391 -9.70 -6.40 41.03
CA GLN A 391 -9.64 -4.93 40.94
C GLN A 391 -9.89 -4.32 39.56
N LEU A 392 -10.24 -5.12 38.55
CA LEU A 392 -10.38 -4.66 37.15
C LEU A 392 -11.68 -5.06 36.45
N ALA A 393 -12.73 -5.32 37.23
CA ALA A 393 -14.11 -5.43 36.72
C ALA A 393 -14.84 -4.09 36.83
#